data_AF-A0AAE1VM70-F1
#
_entry.id   AF-A0AAE1VM70-F1
#
_cell.length_a   1.000
_cell.length_b   1.000
_cell.length_c   1.000
_cell.angle_alpha   90.00
_cell.angle_beta   90.00
_cell.angle_gamma   90.00
#
_symmetry.space_group_name_H-M   'P 1'
#
loop_
_entity.id
_entity.type
_entity.pdbx_description
1 polymer ?
#
loop_
_entity_poly.entity_id
_entity_poly.type
_entity_poly.pdbx_seq_one_letter_code
_entity_poly.pdbx_strand_id
1 'polypeptide(L)'
;MNQTDYRTLKERAHALADLKFTYVVSCQIYGAKKKSSEQRDRSCYVNILNLMLTYPSLRVAYIDEWDETVSGKSEKEIYRMKLPGPPKIGEGKPENQNHAIIFTRGEALQTIDMNQVTRPAYPYNRLPINVSIYAWKA
;
A
#
# COMPACT_ATOMS: atom_id res chain seq x y z
N MET A 1 22.91 -25.66 -5.71
CA MET A 1 22.17 -25.14 -4.53
C MET A 1 20.84 -25.88 -4.49
N ASN A 2 20.51 -26.57 -3.40
CA ASN A 2 19.26 -27.32 -3.34
C ASN A 2 18.07 -26.37 -3.09
N GLN A 3 16.84 -26.85 -3.29
CA GLN A 3 15.63 -26.01 -3.19
C GLN A 3 15.35 -25.52 -1.76
N THR A 4 15.80 -26.27 -0.75
CA THR A 4 15.74 -25.90 0.67
C THR A 4 16.71 -24.77 0.98
N ASP A 5 17.95 -24.84 0.49
CA ASP A 5 18.97 -23.79 0.69
C ASP A 5 18.51 -22.44 0.12
N TYR A 6 17.87 -22.48 -1.05
CA TYR A 6 17.30 -21.29 -1.68
C TYR A 6 16.16 -20.67 -0.85
N ARG A 7 15.26 -21.51 -0.30
CA ARG A 7 14.17 -21.03 0.57
C ARG A 7 14.73 -20.38 1.83
N THR A 8 15.67 -21.02 2.51
CA THR A 8 16.30 -20.47 3.72
C THR A 8 17.04 -19.17 3.44
N LEU A 9 17.77 -19.07 2.32
CA LEU A 9 18.43 -17.83 1.94
C LEU A 9 17.42 -16.70 1.68
N LYS A 10 16.32 -17.01 0.99
CA LYS A 10 15.25 -16.05 0.70
C LYS A 10 14.57 -15.56 1.99
N GLU A 11 14.27 -16.45 2.92
CA GLU A 11 13.67 -16.10 4.22
C GLU A 11 14.60 -15.20 5.04
N ARG A 12 15.90 -15.52 5.09
CA ARG A 12 16.90 -14.67 5.75
C ARG A 12 16.99 -13.29 5.09
N ALA A 13 17.00 -13.23 3.76
CA ALA A 13 17.03 -11.97 3.03
C ALA A 13 15.79 -11.11 3.33
N HIS A 14 14.60 -11.72 3.37
CA HIS A 14 13.36 -11.04 3.74
C HIS A 14 13.41 -10.53 5.19
N ALA A 15 13.82 -11.35 6.15
CA ALA A 15 13.92 -10.93 7.55
C ALA A 15 14.92 -9.77 7.75
N LEU A 16 16.05 -9.81 7.04
CA LEU A 16 17.02 -8.71 7.03
C LEU A 16 16.45 -7.43 6.40
N ALA A 17 15.63 -7.57 5.36
CA ALA A 17 14.95 -6.44 4.74
C ALA A 17 13.91 -5.85 5.69
N ASP A 18 13.10 -6.67 6.37
CA ASP A 18 12.09 -6.21 7.33
C ASP A 18 12.69 -5.55 8.58
N LEU A 19 13.89 -5.98 9.01
CA LEU A 19 14.65 -5.35 10.10
C LEU A 19 15.21 -3.99 9.70
N LYS A 20 15.68 -3.86 8.46
CA LYS A 20 16.36 -2.64 7.98
C LYS A 20 15.41 -1.64 7.40
N PHE A 21 14.36 -2.11 6.75
CA PHE A 21 13.45 -1.32 5.97
C PHE A 21 12.02 -1.53 6.41
N THR A 22 11.27 -0.44 6.42
CA THR A 22 9.83 -0.54 6.38
C THR A 22 9.35 -0.05 5.03
N TYR A 23 8.30 -0.69 4.53
CA TYR A 23 7.70 -0.35 3.25
C TYR A 23 6.32 0.25 3.49
N VAL A 24 6.07 1.45 2.95
CA VAL A 24 4.74 2.09 2.93
C VAL A 24 4.27 2.21 1.49
N VAL A 25 3.03 1.83 1.23
CA VAL A 25 2.34 1.94 -0.05
C VAL A 25 1.25 2.99 0.12
N SER A 26 1.31 4.09 -0.63
CA SER A 26 0.19 5.04 -0.65
C SER A 26 -0.83 4.67 -1.72
N CYS A 27 -2.08 4.52 -1.29
CA CYS A 27 -3.25 4.36 -2.14
C CYS A 27 -4.41 5.14 -1.48
N GLN A 28 -4.46 6.45 -1.72
CA GLN A 28 -5.39 7.36 -1.04
C GLN A 28 -6.86 6.91 -1.15
N ILE A 29 -7.27 6.50 -2.35
CA ILE A 29 -8.62 6.06 -2.70
C ILE A 29 -9.02 4.70 -2.11
N TYR A 30 -8.12 3.96 -1.47
CA TYR A 30 -8.39 2.60 -1.03
C TYR A 30 -9.61 2.52 -0.08
N GLY A 31 -9.77 3.48 0.83
CA GLY A 31 -10.94 3.53 1.73
C GLY A 31 -12.26 3.73 0.97
N ALA A 32 -12.29 4.59 -0.05
CA ALA A 32 -13.45 4.76 -0.91
C ALA A 32 -13.75 3.49 -1.72
N LYS A 33 -12.72 2.86 -2.30
CA LYS A 33 -12.87 1.63 -3.11
C LYS A 33 -13.32 0.42 -2.29
N LYS A 34 -12.95 0.36 -1.02
CA LYS A 34 -13.43 -0.64 -0.06
C LYS A 34 -14.94 -0.59 0.14
N LYS A 35 -15.54 0.62 0.08
CA LYS A 35 -16.99 0.85 0.25
C LYS A 35 -17.77 0.82 -1.07
N SER A 36 -17.07 0.93 -2.20
CA SER A 36 -17.68 0.96 -3.52
C SER A 36 -18.40 -0.35 -3.88
N SER A 37 -19.54 -0.22 -4.55
CA SER A 37 -20.30 -1.33 -5.11
C SER A 37 -19.83 -1.72 -6.51
N GLU A 38 -18.97 -0.92 -7.15
CA GLU A 38 -18.47 -1.18 -8.49
C GLU A 38 -17.50 -2.39 -8.52
N GLN A 39 -17.67 -3.26 -9.52
CA GLN A 39 -16.81 -4.42 -9.72
C GLN A 39 -15.33 -4.03 -9.85
N ARG A 40 -15.06 -2.92 -10.53
CA ARG A 40 -13.71 -2.40 -10.78
C ARG A 40 -13.02 -2.00 -9.47
N ASP A 41 -13.72 -1.27 -8.62
CA ASP A 41 -13.19 -0.80 -7.34
C ASP A 41 -12.99 -1.95 -6.36
N ARG A 42 -13.91 -2.92 -6.35
CA ARG A 42 -13.76 -4.15 -5.57
C ARG A 42 -12.52 -4.94 -5.99
N SER A 43 -12.25 -5.07 -7.28
CA SER A 43 -11.03 -5.73 -7.77
C SER A 43 -9.77 -5.01 -7.30
N CYS A 44 -9.75 -3.68 -7.38
CA CYS A 44 -8.66 -2.85 -6.88
C CYS A 44 -8.44 -3.02 -5.38
N TYR A 45 -9.52 -3.02 -4.59
CA TYR A 45 -9.49 -3.27 -3.15
C TYR A 45 -8.89 -4.64 -2.83
N VAL A 46 -9.36 -5.71 -3.51
CA VAL A 46 -8.85 -7.08 -3.30
C VAL A 46 -7.37 -7.18 -3.62
N ASN A 47 -6.88 -6.50 -4.67
CA ASN A 47 -5.45 -6.51 -5.00
C ASN A 47 -4.58 -5.91 -3.90
N ILE A 48 -4.99 -4.78 -3.32
CA ILE A 48 -4.26 -4.14 -2.21
C ILE A 48 -4.39 -4.96 -0.93
N LEU A 49 -5.56 -5.56 -0.66
CA LEU A 49 -5.74 -6.47 0.47
C LEU A 49 -4.81 -7.69 0.37
N ASN A 50 -4.75 -8.33 -0.81
CA ASN A 50 -3.86 -9.46 -1.06
C ASN A 50 -2.39 -9.06 -0.88
N LEU A 51 -2.02 -7.83 -1.27
CA LEU A 51 -0.68 -7.30 -1.06
C LEU A 51 -0.34 -7.20 0.44
N MET A 52 -1.26 -6.69 1.27
CA MET A 52 -1.10 -6.62 2.73
C MET A 52 -1.02 -8.02 3.37
N LEU A 53 -1.82 -8.99 2.90
CA LEU A 53 -1.80 -10.36 3.41
C LEU A 53 -0.52 -11.12 3.00
N THR A 54 0.01 -10.84 1.81
CA THR A 54 1.23 -11.49 1.29
C THR A 54 2.49 -10.96 1.96
N TYR A 55 2.51 -9.67 2.32
CA TYR A 55 3.66 -9.00 2.93
C TYR A 55 3.25 -8.36 4.27
N PRO A 56 3.30 -9.09 5.39
CA PRO A 56 2.82 -8.60 6.69
C PRO A 56 3.57 -7.39 7.25
N SER A 57 4.80 -7.14 6.81
CA SER A 57 5.59 -5.96 7.18
C SER A 57 5.24 -4.71 6.37
N LEU A 58 4.52 -4.88 5.25
CA LEU A 58 4.08 -3.79 4.39
C LEU A 58 2.93 -3.00 5.04
N ARG A 59 3.03 -1.68 4.97
CA ARG A 59 1.99 -0.76 5.46
C ARG A 59 1.32 -0.09 4.27
N VAL A 60 0.02 0.13 4.37
CA VAL A 60 -0.75 0.86 3.34
C VAL A 60 -1.28 2.15 3.96
N ALA A 61 -0.96 3.28 3.34
CA ALA A 61 -1.52 4.58 3.67
C ALA A 61 -2.71 4.87 2.75
N TYR A 62 -3.88 5.08 3.35
CA TYR A 62 -5.12 5.41 2.63
C TYR A 62 -5.96 6.42 3.41
N ILE A 63 -6.91 7.05 2.71
CA ILE A 63 -7.89 7.95 3.30
C ILE A 63 -9.21 7.20 3.42
N ASP A 64 -9.85 7.31 4.57
CA ASP A 64 -11.17 6.75 4.84
C ASP A 64 -12.08 7.79 5.47
N GLU A 65 -13.36 7.72 5.14
CA GLU A 65 -14.41 8.49 5.78
C GLU A 65 -14.91 7.69 6.98
N TRP A 66 -14.80 8.25 8.18
CA TRP A 66 -15.12 7.51 9.39
C TRP A 66 -16.61 7.61 9.74
N ASP A 67 -17.25 6.46 9.96
CA ASP A 67 -18.44 6.33 10.80
C ASP A 67 -18.01 5.59 12.08
N GLU A 68 -18.45 6.04 13.26
CA GLU A 68 -18.00 5.59 14.59
C GLU A 68 -18.21 4.10 14.91
N THR A 69 -18.78 3.32 14.00
CA THR A 69 -19.18 1.94 14.22
C THR A 69 -18.67 0.99 13.13
N VAL A 70 -17.41 0.58 13.19
CA VAL A 70 -17.03 -0.74 12.65
C VAL A 70 -15.98 -1.42 13.54
N SER A 71 -16.48 -2.17 14.52
CA SER A 71 -15.76 -3.28 15.14
C SER A 71 -15.73 -4.45 14.14
N GLY A 72 -14.79 -4.42 13.20
CA GLY A 72 -14.61 -5.47 12.18
C GLY A 72 -13.12 -5.67 11.90
N LYS A 73 -12.44 -6.39 12.80
CA LYS A 73 -10.98 -6.55 12.82
C LYS A 73 -10.49 -7.53 11.74
N SER A 74 -9.83 -6.99 10.72
CA SER A 74 -8.82 -7.70 9.92
C SER A 74 -7.59 -6.85 9.65
N GLU A 75 -7.74 -5.53 9.59
CA GLU A 75 -6.65 -4.57 9.39
C GLU A 75 -6.15 -4.04 10.73
N LYS A 76 -4.85 -4.21 11.01
CA LYS A 76 -4.20 -3.62 12.18
C LYS A 76 -3.85 -2.17 11.86
N GLU A 77 -4.65 -1.23 12.36
CA GLU A 77 -4.34 0.20 12.26
C GLU A 77 -3.10 0.52 13.11
N ILE A 78 -2.16 1.28 12.53
CA ILE A 78 -0.91 1.69 13.20
C ILE A 78 -0.96 3.19 13.55
N TYR A 79 -1.38 4.02 12.60
CA TYR A 79 -1.47 5.46 12.75
C TYR A 79 -2.76 5.98 12.12
N ARG A 80 -3.33 7.03 12.72
CA ARG A 80 -4.50 7.75 12.21
C ARG A 80 -4.28 9.24 12.35
N MET A 81 -4.61 10.00 11.30
CA MET A 81 -4.56 11.46 11.30
C MET A 81 -5.88 12.02 10.80
N LYS A 82 -6.43 12.99 11.52
CA LYS A 82 -7.64 13.71 11.10
C LYS A 82 -7.25 14.83 10.14
N LEU A 83 -7.83 14.84 8.95
CA LEU A 83 -7.63 15.90 7.98
C LEU A 83 -8.61 17.06 8.21
N PRO A 84 -8.20 18.33 8.01
CA PRO A 84 -9.10 19.46 8.07
C PRO A 84 -9.96 19.52 6.80
N GLY A 85 -11.28 19.45 6.97
CA GLY A 85 -12.24 19.53 5.87
C GLY A 85 -12.22 18.31 4.93
N PRO A 86 -12.96 18.40 3.81
CA PRO A 86 -13.01 17.32 2.82
C PRO A 86 -11.64 17.20 2.11
N PRO A 87 -11.01 16.02 2.13
CA PRO A 87 -9.70 15.85 1.51
C PRO A 87 -9.78 15.95 -0.02
N LYS A 88 -8.85 16.67 -0.63
CA LYS A 88 -8.67 16.66 -2.08
C LYS A 88 -7.88 15.41 -2.46
N ILE A 89 -8.58 14.41 -2.96
CA ILE A 89 -7.98 13.14 -3.39
C ILE A 89 -7.51 13.27 -4.85
N GLY A 90 -6.26 12.90 -5.10
CA GLY A 90 -5.72 12.74 -6.45
C GLY A 90 -4.95 11.44 -6.59
N GLU A 91 -4.99 10.83 -7.78
CA GLU A 91 -4.26 9.60 -8.09
C GLU A 91 -2.89 9.86 -8.75
N GLY A 92 -2.42 11.11 -8.80
CA GLY A 92 -1.14 11.41 -9.41
C GLY A 92 0.05 11.06 -8.50
N LYS A 93 1.23 11.07 -9.13
CA LYS A 93 2.51 10.84 -8.44
C LYS A 93 2.77 11.83 -7.30
N PRO A 94 2.64 13.17 -7.51
CA PRO A 94 2.92 14.10 -6.43
C PRO A 94 1.93 13.96 -5.26
N GLU A 95 0.67 13.60 -5.52
CA GLU A 95 -0.34 13.40 -4.49
C GLU A 95 -0.02 12.17 -3.63
N ASN A 96 0.32 11.04 -4.26
CA ASN A 96 0.71 9.83 -3.55
C ASN A 96 2.04 9.96 -2.80
N GLN A 97 2.94 10.85 -3.24
CA GLN A 97 4.16 11.26 -2.53
C GLN A 97 3.87 12.08 -1.29
N ASN A 98 3.06 13.13 -1.44
CA ASN A 98 2.68 13.98 -0.32
C ASN A 98 1.87 13.24 0.74
N HIS A 99 1.08 12.23 0.34
CA HIS A 99 0.29 11.46 1.29
C HIS A 99 1.11 10.43 2.07
N ALA A 100 2.10 9.79 1.46
CA ALA A 100 2.87 8.77 2.17
C ALA A 100 3.85 9.37 3.18
N ILE A 101 4.40 10.56 2.89
CA ILE A 101 5.50 11.15 3.66
C ILE A 101 5.15 11.37 5.14
N ILE A 102 3.88 11.65 5.44
CA ILE A 102 3.43 11.88 6.82
C ILE A 102 3.43 10.59 7.66
N PHE A 103 3.47 9.42 7.03
CA PHE A 103 3.53 8.10 7.66
C PHE A 103 4.93 7.48 7.64
N THR A 104 5.92 8.12 7.01
CA THR A 104 7.32 7.69 7.05
C THR A 104 8.07 8.40 8.17
N ARG A 105 9.03 7.71 8.80
CA ARG A 105 9.86 8.20 9.91
C ARG A 105 11.26 7.61 9.77
N GLY A 106 12.31 8.40 9.96
CA GLY A 106 13.70 7.94 9.86
C GLY A 106 14.62 8.97 9.20
N GLU A 107 15.88 8.60 9.01
CA GLU A 107 16.93 9.50 8.50
C GLU A 107 16.99 9.59 6.96
N ALA A 108 16.56 8.53 6.27
CA ALA A 108 16.62 8.44 4.81
C ALA A 108 15.32 7.85 4.23
N LEU A 109 14.73 8.56 3.27
CA LEU A 109 13.51 8.17 2.57
C LEU A 109 13.82 7.95 1.09
N GLN A 110 13.50 6.77 0.57
CA GLN A 110 13.52 6.50 -0.86
C GLN A 110 12.09 6.34 -1.37
N THR A 111 11.75 7.12 -2.39
CA THR A 111 10.46 7.08 -3.07
C THR A 111 10.60 6.27 -4.36
N ILE A 112 9.80 5.22 -4.53
CA ILE A 112 9.72 4.44 -5.76
C ILE A 112 8.37 4.73 -6.41
N ASP A 113 8.42 5.32 -7.58
CA ASP A 113 7.23 5.54 -8.40
C ASP A 113 6.88 4.25 -9.14
N MET A 114 5.72 3.67 -8.83
CA MET A 114 5.20 2.50 -9.51
C MET A 114 3.99 2.89 -10.34
N ASN A 115 4.24 3.30 -11.58
CA ASN A 115 3.17 3.50 -12.56
C ASN A 115 2.95 2.21 -13.36
N GLN A 116 1.72 1.68 -13.37
CA GLN A 116 1.38 0.56 -14.23
C GLN A 116 1.03 1.07 -15.63
N VAL A 117 1.89 0.77 -16.62
CA VAL A 117 1.53 0.95 -18.03
C VAL A 117 0.49 -0.10 -18.40
N THR A 118 -0.76 0.32 -18.60
CA THR A 118 -1.80 -0.51 -19.22
C THR A 118 -1.38 -0.85 -20.64
N ARG A 119 -0.90 -2.08 -20.86
CA ARG A 119 -0.77 -2.63 -22.21
C ARG A 119 -2.14 -3.12 -22.66
N PRO A 120 -2.62 -2.75 -23.88
CA PRO A 120 -3.94 -3.16 -24.39
C PRO A 120 -4.16 -4.68 -24.43
N ALA A 121 -3.09 -5.48 -24.42
CA ALA A 121 -3.15 -6.93 -24.62
C ALA A 121 -3.67 -7.74 -23.42
N TYR A 122 -3.90 -7.13 -22.24
CA TYR A 122 -4.34 -7.87 -21.04
C TYR A 122 -5.49 -7.13 -20.32
N PRO A 123 -6.74 -7.25 -20.81
CA PRO A 123 -7.86 -6.45 -20.34
C PRO A 123 -8.38 -6.77 -18.92
N TYR A 124 -7.90 -7.83 -18.25
CA TYR A 124 -8.52 -8.30 -17.01
C TYR A 124 -7.72 -8.22 -15.71
N ASN A 125 -6.40 -7.99 -15.71
CA ASN A 125 -5.61 -8.23 -14.49
C ASN A 125 -4.67 -7.11 -14.02
N ARG A 126 -4.68 -5.92 -14.62
CA ARG A 126 -3.90 -4.77 -14.12
C ARG A 126 -4.69 -3.49 -14.27
N LEU A 127 -5.53 -3.21 -13.28
CA LEU A 127 -6.10 -1.88 -13.13
C LEU A 127 -4.97 -0.94 -12.70
N PRO A 128 -4.80 0.21 -13.38
CA PRO A 128 -3.77 1.17 -12.99
C PRO A 128 -4.14 1.69 -11.60
N ILE A 129 -3.45 1.18 -10.60
CA ILE A 129 -3.36 1.85 -9.31
C ILE A 129 -2.02 2.54 -9.37
N ASN A 130 -2.03 3.86 -9.43
CA ASN A 130 -0.82 4.62 -9.15
C ASN A 130 -0.51 4.41 -7.68
N VAL A 131 0.51 3.60 -7.43
CA VAL A 131 1.01 3.36 -6.09
C VAL A 131 2.41 3.95 -6.05
N SER A 132 2.70 4.66 -4.99
CA SER A 132 4.08 4.99 -4.69
C SER A 132 4.50 4.16 -3.48
N ILE A 133 5.63 3.46 -3.62
CA ILE A 133 6.22 2.62 -2.58
C ILE A 133 7.36 3.39 -1.96
N TYR A 134 7.38 3.46 -0.64
CA TYR A 134 8.42 4.12 0.12
C TYR A 134 9.17 3.07 0.90
N ALA A 135 10.48 3.01 0.71
CA ALA A 135 11.36 2.24 1.55
C ALA A 135 12.20 3.24 2.36
N TRP A 136 12.33 3.01 3.65
CA TRP A 136 13.21 3.82 4.49
C TRP A 136 14.03 2.92 5.39
N LYS A 137 15.21 3.41 5.79
CA LYS A 137 16.05 2.71 6.76
C LYS A 137 15.64 3.14 8.17
N ALA A 138 15.30 2.16 9.01
CA ALA A 138 15.04 2.38 10.43
C ALA A 138 16.35 2.61 11.21
#